data_AF-A0A183HRH1-F1
#
_entry.id   AF-A0A183HRH1-F1
#
_cell.length_a   1.000
_cell.length_b   1.000
_cell.length_c   1.000
_cell.angle_alpha   90.00
_cell.angle_beta   90.00
_cell.angle_gamma   90.00
#
_symmetry.space_group_name_H-M   'P 1'
#
loop_
_entity.id
_entity.type
_entity.pdbx_description
1 polymer ?
#
loop_
_entity_poly.entity_id
_entity_poly.type
_entity_poly.pdbx_seq_one_letter_code
_entity_poly.pdbx_strand_id
1 'polypeptide(L)'
;MSKHMNILADLKTMVEAKKVAGSSVLTLDKTDRIQVMQTMIHLADLSNPTKPIDLYNIWVKNIMEEYWRQGDRERDLGIDISPMCDRNNITIAKSQVDIKIMDH
;
A
#
# COMPACT_ATOMS: atom_id res chain seq x y z
N MET A 1 3.14 6.11 -1.38
CA MET A 1 3.26 5.13 -2.50
C MET A 1 4.38 5.40 -3.50
N SER A 2 4.79 6.63 -3.83
CA SER A 2 5.80 6.88 -4.88
C SER A 2 7.16 6.17 -4.68
N LYS A 3 7.55 5.87 -3.43
CA LYS A 3 8.78 5.13 -3.10
C LYS A 3 8.60 3.63 -2.91
N HIS A 4 7.38 3.11 -3.08
CA HIS A 4 7.03 1.72 -2.80
C HIS A 4 7.94 0.73 -3.55
N MET A 5 8.15 0.95 -4.84
CA MET A 5 8.98 0.07 -5.68
C MET A 5 10.44 0.04 -5.24
N ASN A 6 10.98 1.16 -4.77
CA ASN A 6 12.35 1.20 -4.24
C ASN A 6 12.45 0.40 -2.94
N ILE A 7 11.51 0.60 -2.00
CA ILE A 7 11.45 -0.16 -0.74
C ILE A 7 11.34 -1.67 -1.02
N LEU A 8 10.52 -2.07 -1.99
CA LEU A 8 10.39 -3.47 -2.40
C LEU A 8 11.67 -4.05 -3.01
N ALA A 9 12.32 -3.31 -3.92
CA ALA A 9 13.56 -3.75 -4.56
C ALA A 9 14.69 -3.93 -3.52
N ASP A 10 14.80 -2.97 -2.61
CA ASP A 10 15.78 -3.01 -1.53
C ASP A 10 15.51 -4.23 -0.62
N LEU A 11 14.24 -4.47 -0.23
CA LEU A 11 13.87 -5.62 0.59
C LEU A 11 14.17 -6.96 -0.11
N LYS A 12 13.83 -7.11 -1.40
CA LYS A 12 14.13 -8.32 -2.18
C LYS A 12 15.62 -8.61 -2.18
N THR A 13 16.43 -7.59 -2.45
CA THR A 13 17.90 -7.68 -2.46
C THR A 13 18.42 -8.12 -1.08
N MET A 14 17.90 -7.54 0.01
CA MET A 14 18.29 -7.93 1.36
C MET A 14 17.93 -9.40 1.67
N VAL A 15 16.73 -9.84 1.29
CA VAL A 15 16.29 -11.23 1.50
C VAL A 15 17.20 -12.19 0.76
N GLU A 16 17.53 -11.94 -0.50
CA GLU A 16 18.42 -12.78 -1.29
C GLU A 16 19.83 -12.88 -0.69
N ALA A 17 20.40 -11.74 -0.27
CA ALA A 17 21.73 -11.70 0.35
C ALA A 17 21.79 -12.45 1.70
N LYS A 18 20.72 -12.40 2.50
CA LYS A 18 20.69 -12.95 3.86
C LYS A 18 20.13 -14.38 3.93
N LYS A 19 19.45 -14.89 2.89
CA LYS A 19 18.93 -16.28 2.81
C LYS A 19 20.03 -17.34 2.91
N VAL A 20 21.27 -16.97 2.62
CA VAL A 20 22.45 -17.86 2.62
C VAL A 20 22.93 -18.22 4.04
N ALA A 21 22.48 -17.51 5.09
CA ALA A 21 23.01 -17.66 6.44
C ALA A 21 22.47 -18.85 7.26
N GLY A 22 21.41 -19.54 6.81
CA GLY A 22 20.88 -20.77 7.44
C GLY A 22 20.37 -20.64 8.89
N SER A 23 20.43 -19.45 9.49
CA SER A 23 20.00 -19.14 10.85
C SER A 23 18.53 -18.70 10.87
N SER A 24 17.79 -19.10 11.92
CA SER A 24 16.42 -18.63 12.18
C SER A 24 16.33 -17.17 12.62
N VAL A 25 17.47 -16.54 12.92
CA VAL A 25 17.58 -15.15 13.37
C VAL A 25 18.36 -14.33 12.35
N LEU A 26 17.79 -13.20 11.93
CA LEU A 26 18.40 -12.24 11.02
C LEU A 26 19.46 -11.39 11.75
N THR A 27 20.70 -11.45 11.27
CA THR A 27 21.78 -10.55 11.71
C THR A 27 21.85 -9.34 10.77
N LEU A 28 21.52 -8.16 11.31
CA LEU A 28 21.39 -6.92 10.57
C LEU A 28 22.43 -5.90 11.05
N ASP A 29 23.15 -5.27 10.12
CA ASP A 29 23.99 -4.12 10.44
C ASP A 29 23.16 -2.83 10.61
N LYS A 30 23.81 -1.68 10.81
CA LYS A 30 23.10 -0.41 11.03
C LYS A 30 22.25 0.00 9.83
N THR A 31 22.73 -0.20 8.62
CA THR A 31 22.05 0.17 7.38
C THR A 31 20.87 -0.77 7.13
N ASP A 32 21.11 -2.09 7.28
CA ASP A 32 20.09 -3.13 7.20
C ASP A 32 18.93 -2.84 8.16
N ARG A 33 19.24 -2.46 9.40
CA ARG A 33 18.22 -2.16 10.41
C ARG A 33 17.33 -0.99 10.01
N ILE A 34 17.89 0.08 9.46
CA ILE A 34 17.10 1.24 9.01
C ILE A 34 16.15 0.81 7.88
N GLN A 35 16.67 0.07 6.91
CA GLN A 35 15.89 -0.40 5.77
C GLN A 35 14.75 -1.34 6.21
N VAL A 36 15.02 -2.27 7.14
CA VAL A 36 13.99 -3.15 7.70
C VAL A 36 12.93 -2.36 8.46
N MET A 37 13.31 -1.36 9.26
CA MET A 37 12.35 -0.52 9.99
C MET A 37 11.47 0.30 9.04
N GLN A 38 12.05 0.92 8.00
CA GLN A 38 11.29 1.63 6.98
C GLN A 38 10.30 0.71 6.27
N THR A 39 10.75 -0.49 5.92
CA THR A 39 9.90 -1.52 5.30
C THR A 39 8.77 -1.95 6.23
N MET A 40 9.05 -2.17 7.51
CA MET A 40 8.06 -2.61 8.49
C MET A 40 6.94 -1.58 8.67
N ILE A 41 7.30 -0.30 8.76
CA ILE A 41 6.32 0.80 8.86
C ILE A 41 5.51 0.89 7.55
N HIS A 42 6.17 0.77 6.39
CA HIS A 42 5.49 0.78 5.09
C HIS A 42 4.49 -0.37 4.94
N LEU A 43 4.85 -1.59 5.37
CA LEU A 43 3.95 -2.74 5.38
C LEU A 43 2.81 -2.57 6.39
N ALA A 44 3.05 -1.92 7.53
CA ALA A 44 1.99 -1.63 8.48
C ALA A 44 0.94 -0.67 7.90
N ASP A 45 1.37 0.35 7.16
CA ASP A 45 0.49 1.29 6.46
C ASP A 45 -0.37 0.60 5.39
N LEU A 46 0.22 -0.36 4.66
CA LEU A 46 -0.48 -1.17 3.65
C LEU A 46 -1.16 -2.44 4.21
N SER A 47 -1.22 -2.61 5.53
CA SER A 47 -1.68 -3.87 6.14
C SER A 47 -3.19 -4.08 6.08
N ASN A 48 -3.98 -3.11 5.64
CA ASN A 48 -5.45 -3.18 5.70
C ASN A 48 -6.03 -4.44 5.00
N PRO A 49 -5.57 -4.84 3.79
CA PRO A 49 -6.06 -6.06 3.13
C PRO A 49 -5.63 -7.37 3.80
N THR A 50 -4.71 -7.33 4.76
CA THR A 50 -4.25 -8.53 5.49
C THR A 50 -4.99 -8.75 6.81
N LYS A 51 -5.85 -7.80 7.21
CA LYS A 51 -6.70 -7.91 8.40
C LYS A 51 -7.93 -8.80 8.13
N PRO A 52 -8.58 -9.33 9.19
CA PRO A 52 -9.88 -10.01 9.04
C PRO A 52 -10.87 -9.18 8.22
N ILE A 53 -11.69 -9.87 7.43
CA ILE A 53 -12.56 -9.26 6.41
C ILE A 53 -13.44 -8.13 6.97
N ASP A 54 -13.96 -8.28 8.19
CA ASP A 54 -14.81 -7.27 8.82
C ASP A 54 -14.08 -5.96 9.08
N LEU A 55 -12.81 -6.04 9.51
CA LEU A 55 -11.96 -4.87 9.72
C LEU A 55 -11.52 -4.27 8.38
N TYR A 56 -11.13 -5.11 7.43
CA TYR A 56 -10.75 -4.65 6.09
C TYR A 56 -11.90 -3.87 5.42
N ASN A 57 -13.14 -4.35 5.52
CA ASN A 57 -14.33 -3.67 4.98
C ASN A 57 -14.53 -2.26 5.56
N ILE A 58 -14.22 -2.05 6.84
CA ILE A 58 -14.28 -0.72 7.46
C ILE A 58 -13.25 0.20 6.80
N TRP A 59 -12.01 -0.25 6.64
CA TRP A 59 -10.96 0.53 5.99
C TRP A 59 -11.27 0.84 4.52
N VAL A 60 -11.82 -0.13 3.78
CA VAL A 60 -12.29 0.05 2.40
C VAL A 60 -13.36 1.13 2.34
N LYS A 61 -14.34 1.11 3.23
CA LYS A 61 -15.39 2.13 3.26
C LYS A 61 -14.79 3.52 3.50
N ASN A 62 -13.90 3.64 4.48
CA ASN A 62 -13.29 4.92 4.85
C ASN A 62 -12.45 5.51 3.70
N ILE A 63 -11.61 4.71 3.03
CA ILE A 63 -10.78 5.21 1.93
C ILE A 63 -11.62 5.60 0.70
N MET A 64 -12.68 4.84 0.39
CA MET A 64 -13.58 5.19 -0.72
C MET A 64 -14.33 6.49 -0.44
N GLU A 65 -14.79 6.71 0.80
CA GLU A 65 -15.41 7.97 1.19
C GLU A 65 -14.46 9.16 1.04
N GLU A 66 -13.18 8.99 1.40
CA GLU A 66 -12.15 10.00 1.20
C GLU A 66 -11.92 10.32 -0.29
N TYR A 67 -11.80 9.30 -1.14
CA TYR A 67 -11.64 9.46 -2.58
C TYR A 67 -12.84 10.17 -3.22
N TRP A 68 -14.06 9.79 -2.83
CA TRP A 68 -15.26 10.43 -3.36
C TRP A 68 -15.39 11.88 -2.90
N ARG A 69 -14.92 12.23 -1.71
CA ARG A 69 -14.85 13.62 -1.25
C ARG A 69 -13.81 14.42 -2.03
N GLN A 70 -12.69 13.81 -2.41
CA GLN A 70 -11.72 14.44 -3.30
C GLN A 70 -12.31 14.68 -4.69
N GLY A 71 -12.96 13.66 -5.28
CA GLY A 71 -13.56 13.77 -6.61
C GLY A 71 -14.70 14.79 -6.70
N ASP A 72 -15.48 14.96 -5.64
CA ASP A 72 -16.48 16.03 -5.56
C ASP A 72 -15.81 17.42 -5.60
N ARG A 73 -14.72 17.62 -4.85
CA ARG A 73 -13.98 18.89 -4.87
C ARG A 73 -13.32 19.16 -6.22
N GLU A 74 -12.75 18.14 -6.85
CA GLU A 74 -12.16 18.26 -8.19
C GLU A 74 -13.22 18.70 -9.21
N ARG A 75 -14.42 18.13 -9.12
CA ARG A 75 -15.58 18.51 -9.94
C ARG A 75 -16.04 19.94 -9.69
N ASP A 76 -16.14 20.35 -8.42
CA ASP A 76 -16.53 21.72 -8.05
C ASP A 76 -15.51 22.75 -8.53
N LEU A 77 -14.22 22.38 -8.56
CA LEU A 77 -13.14 23.21 -9.09
C LEU A 77 -13.05 23.18 -10.62
N GLY A 78 -13.83 22.34 -11.30
CA GLY A 78 -13.80 22.19 -12.75
C GLY A 78 -12.49 21.59 -13.29
N ILE A 79 -11.77 20.82 -12.47
CA ILE A 79 -10.56 20.08 -12.89
C ILE A 79 -10.88 18.61 -13.14
N ASP A 80 -9.98 17.92 -13.84
CA ASP A 80 -10.13 16.50 -14.11
C ASP A 80 -10.17 15.70 -12.80
N ILE A 81 -11.18 14.83 -12.68
CA ILE A 81 -11.35 13.97 -11.50
C ILE A 81 -10.24 12.92 -11.49
N SER A 82 -9.54 12.81 -10.37
CA SER A 82 -8.48 11.84 -10.16
C SER A 82 -9.00 10.41 -10.34
N PRO A 83 -8.15 9.47 -10.80
CA PRO A 83 -8.51 8.06 -10.84
C PRO A 83 -9.08 7.60 -9.50
N MET A 84 -10.09 6.72 -9.53
CA MET A 84 -10.71 6.14 -8.33
C MET A 84 -11.59 7.11 -7.51
N CYS A 85 -11.62 8.40 -7.86
CA CYS A 85 -12.35 9.44 -7.11
C CYS A 85 -13.77 9.71 -7.63
N ASP A 86 -14.14 9.21 -8.81
CA ASP A 86 -15.51 9.37 -9.34
C ASP A 86 -16.48 8.29 -8.83
N ARG A 87 -17.32 8.65 -7.87
CA ARG A 87 -18.37 7.77 -7.31
C ARG A 87 -19.39 7.27 -8.35
N ASN A 88 -19.52 7.94 -9.50
CA ASN A 88 -20.50 7.58 -10.54
C ASN A 88 -19.97 6.55 -11.55
N ASN A 89 -18.65 6.32 -11.59
CA ASN A 89 -18.00 5.49 -12.61
C ASN A 89 -17.22 4.30 -12.03
N ILE A 90 -17.15 4.19 -10.70
CA ILE A 90 -16.29 3.22 -10.02
C ILE A 90 -17.11 2.29 -9.11
N THR A 91 -16.94 0.98 -9.32
CA THR A 91 -17.40 -0.06 -8.39
C THR A 91 -16.31 -0.38 -7.37
N ILE A 92 -16.64 -0.43 -6.08
CA ILE A 92 -15.73 -0.77 -4.97
C ILE A 92 -14.93 -2.05 -5.28
N ALA A 93 -15.56 -3.07 -5.88
CA ALA A 93 -14.90 -4.31 -6.25
C ALA A 93 -13.75 -4.13 -7.26
N LYS A 94 -13.92 -3.28 -8.29
CA LYS A 94 -12.84 -2.95 -9.24
C LYS A 94 -11.73 -2.17 -8.56
N SER A 95 -12.10 -1.21 -7.71
CA SER A 95 -11.11 -0.42 -6.98
C SER A 95 -10.22 -1.23 -6.05
N GLN A 96 -10.78 -2.22 -5.35
CA GLN A 96 -9.98 -3.08 -4.48
C GLN A 96 -9.10 -4.05 -5.27
N VAL A 97 -9.56 -4.49 -6.45
CA VAL A 97 -8.73 -5.27 -7.38
C VAL A 97 -7.57 -4.40 -7.91
N ASP A 98 -7.81 -3.15 -8.28
CA ASP A 98 -6.77 -2.26 -8.77
C ASP A 98 -5.74 -1.89 -7.69
N ILE A 99 -6.18 -1.65 -6.45
CA ILE A 99 -5.27 -1.47 -5.29
C ILE A 99 -4.43 -2.74 -5.08
N LYS A 100 -5.03 -3.93 -5.24
CA LYS A 100 -4.34 -5.21 -5.08
C LYS A 100 -3.41 -5.54 -6.27
N ILE A 101 -3.68 -5.01 -7.47
CA ILE A 101 -2.88 -5.21 -8.68
C ILE A 101 -1.70 -4.23 -8.73
N MET A 102 -1.81 -3.03 -8.15
CA MET A 102 -0.68 -2.10 -8.03
C MET A 102 0.47 -2.63 -7.14
N ASP A 103 0.23 -3.72 -6.38
CA ASP A 103 1.20 -4.38 -5.50
C ASP A 103 1.83 -5.66 -6.11
N HIS A 104 1.54 -6.00 -7.39
CA HIS A 104 2.12 -7.15 -8.11
C HIS A 104 2.98 -6.73 -9.30
#